data_AF-A0A1R7Q9B2-F1
#
_entry.id   AF-A0A1R7Q9B2-F1
#
_cell.length_a   1.000
_cell.length_b   1.000
_cell.length_c   1.000
_cell.angle_alpha   90.00
_cell.angle_beta   90.00
_cell.angle_gamma   90.00
#
_symmetry.space_group_name_H-M   'P 1'
#
loop_
_entity.id
_entity.type
_entity.pdbx_description
1 polymer ?
#
loop_
_entity_poly.entity_id
_entity_poly.type
_entity_poly.pdbx_seq_one_letter_code
_entity_poly.pdbx_strand_id
1 'polypeptide(L)'
;MNWIKEKLCQLDDFSKAFPSVFWSSYFFILLTIASAAFYFPVLSKIANLEIFNMKPFYPAIMDNLSTLWWGIIVVPLIVALIGWGFVDDLYQKKLKKYYRY
;
A
#
# COMPACT_ATOMS: atom_id res chain seq x y z
N MET A 1 -15.64 28.65 -1.78
CA MET A 1 -16.23 27.38 -2.29
C MET A 1 -15.81 27.05 -3.73
N ASN A 2 -15.40 28.02 -4.56
CA ASN A 2 -14.96 27.76 -5.94
C ASN A 2 -13.64 26.97 -6.04
N TRP A 3 -12.69 27.19 -5.11
CA TRP A 3 -11.38 26.52 -5.12
C TRP A 3 -11.47 24.99 -5.03
N ILE A 4 -12.38 24.45 -4.20
CA ILE A 4 -12.59 23.00 -4.07
C ILE A 4 -13.19 22.43 -5.36
N LYS A 5 -14.13 23.17 -5.98
CA LYS A 5 -14.79 22.77 -7.22
C LYS A 5 -13.82 22.73 -8.40
N GLU A 6 -12.92 23.69 -8.46
CA GLU A 6 -11.88 23.81 -9.48
C GLU A 6 -10.82 22.70 -9.35
N LYS A 7 -10.41 22.38 -8.10
CA LYS A 7 -9.56 21.22 -7.81
C LYS A 7 -10.23 19.90 -8.17
N LEU A 8 -11.52 19.74 -7.88
CA LEU A 8 -12.30 18.56 -8.25
C LEU A 8 -12.43 18.41 -9.77
N CYS A 9 -12.64 19.50 -10.50
CA CYS A 9 -12.65 19.48 -11.97
C CYS A 9 -11.29 19.07 -12.54
N GLN A 10 -10.18 19.61 -12.01
CA GLN A 10 -8.83 19.17 -12.42
C GLN A 10 -8.60 17.68 -12.12
N LEU A 11 -9.11 17.19 -10.99
CA LEU A 11 -9.01 15.78 -10.63
C LEU A 11 -9.84 14.89 -11.57
N ASP A 12 -11.02 15.35 -11.98
CA ASP A 12 -11.92 14.62 -12.88
C ASP A 12 -11.35 14.55 -14.30
N ASP A 13 -10.78 15.65 -14.81
CA ASP A 13 -10.08 15.66 -16.09
C ASP A 13 -8.81 14.79 -16.07
N PHE A 14 -8.07 14.79 -14.96
CA PHE A 14 -6.92 13.91 -14.78
C PHE A 14 -7.32 12.42 -14.71
N SER A 15 -8.42 12.12 -14.00
CA SER A 15 -9.00 10.78 -13.93
C SER A 15 -9.47 10.28 -15.31
N LYS A 16 -10.07 11.16 -16.12
CA LYS A 16 -10.43 10.85 -17.51
C LYS A 16 -9.22 10.65 -18.42
N ALA A 17 -8.16 11.44 -18.24
CA ALA A 17 -6.94 11.32 -19.04
C ALA A 17 -6.12 10.06 -18.70
N PHE A 18 -6.03 9.70 -17.40
CA PHE A 18 -5.20 8.60 -16.92
C PHE A 18 -5.95 7.68 -15.93
N PRO A 19 -7.06 7.05 -16.36
CA PRO A 19 -7.94 6.30 -15.45
C PRO A 19 -7.24 5.13 -14.76
N SER A 20 -6.27 4.50 -15.43
CA SER A 20 -5.50 3.39 -14.84
C SER A 20 -4.52 3.85 -13.75
N VAL A 21 -3.96 5.06 -13.85
CA VAL A 21 -3.03 5.60 -12.85
C VAL A 21 -3.83 5.95 -11.59
N PHE A 22 -5.00 6.55 -11.78
CA PHE A 22 -5.93 6.87 -10.70
C PHE A 22 -6.39 5.61 -9.94
N TRP A 23 -6.86 4.59 -10.67
CA TRP A 23 -7.24 3.29 -10.10
C TRP A 23 -6.08 2.59 -9.40
N SER A 24 -4.88 2.60 -10.00
CA SER A 24 -3.71 1.98 -9.38
C SER A 24 -3.30 2.70 -8.09
N SER A 25 -3.39 4.04 -8.04
CA SER A 25 -3.12 4.79 -6.80
C SER A 25 -4.13 4.46 -5.70
N TYR A 26 -5.42 4.38 -6.05
CA TYR A 26 -6.47 4.02 -5.10
C TYR A 26 -6.28 2.60 -4.56
N PHE A 27 -5.89 1.67 -5.43
CA PHE A 27 -5.53 0.31 -5.04
C PHE A 27 -4.36 0.29 -4.04
N PHE A 28 -3.29 1.07 -4.28
CA PHE A 28 -2.15 1.12 -3.35
C PHE A 28 -2.48 1.81 -2.03
N ILE A 29 -3.33 2.83 -2.02
CA ILE A 29 -3.83 3.44 -0.78
C ILE A 29 -4.61 2.40 0.03
N LEU A 30 -5.52 1.68 -0.63
CA LEU A 30 -6.29 0.61 0.00
C LEU A 30 -5.39 -0.52 0.50
N LEU A 31 -4.37 -0.90 -0.27
CA LEU A 31 -3.38 -1.91 0.11
C LEU A 31 -2.57 -1.47 1.33
N THR A 32 -2.22 -0.18 1.43
CA THR A 32 -1.51 0.39 2.57
C THR A 32 -2.36 0.30 3.83
N ILE A 33 -3.63 0.70 3.77
CA ILE A 33 -4.57 0.61 4.88
C ILE A 33 -4.81 -0.86 5.27
N ALA A 34 -5.00 -1.73 4.28
CA ALA A 34 -5.16 -3.16 4.49
C ALA A 34 -3.92 -3.75 5.16
N SER A 35 -2.71 -3.36 4.77
CA SER A 35 -1.48 -3.88 5.38
C SER A 35 -1.40 -3.57 6.88
N ALA A 36 -1.84 -2.39 7.32
CA ALA A 36 -1.91 -2.04 8.74
C ALA A 36 -2.99 -2.86 9.47
N ALA A 37 -4.17 -2.97 8.88
CA ALA A 37 -5.30 -3.70 9.47
C ALA A 37 -5.04 -5.22 9.59
N PHE A 38 -4.37 -5.80 8.60
CA PHE A 38 -4.06 -7.23 8.56
C PHE A 38 -2.73 -7.59 9.24
N TYR A 39 -1.93 -6.61 9.67
CA TYR A 39 -0.62 -6.85 10.28
C TYR A 39 -0.70 -7.79 11.50
N PHE A 40 -1.47 -7.42 12.53
CA PHE A 40 -1.62 -8.25 13.74
C PHE A 40 -2.32 -9.60 13.48
N PRO A 41 -3.41 -9.68 12.70
CA PRO A 41 -4.01 -10.95 12.32
C PRO A 41 -3.03 -11.91 11.64
N VAL A 42 -2.21 -11.42 10.71
CA VAL A 42 -1.20 -12.23 10.01
C VAL A 42 -0.10 -12.65 10.98
N LEU A 43 0.40 -11.75 11.81
CA LEU A 43 1.42 -12.07 12.80
C LEU A 43 0.94 -13.15 13.79
N SER A 44 -0.32 -13.06 14.24
CA SER A 44 -0.95 -14.06 15.11
C SER A 44 -1.08 -15.43 14.43
N LYS A 45 -1.42 -15.46 13.14
CA LYS A 45 -1.45 -16.71 12.35
C LYS A 45 -0.06 -17.33 12.21
N ILE A 46 0.97 -16.52 11.97
CA ILE A 46 2.36 -17.00 11.87
C ILE A 46 2.83 -17.55 13.22
N ALA A 47 2.52 -16.87 14.32
CA ALA A 47 2.88 -17.32 15.66
C ALA A 47 2.21 -18.65 16.04
N ASN A 48 0.99 -18.88 15.55
CA ASN A 48 0.22 -20.10 15.81
C ASN A 48 0.36 -21.17 14.72
N LEU A 49 1.29 -20.99 13.78
CA LEU A 49 1.52 -21.96 12.71
C LEU A 49 2.19 -23.20 13.31
N GLU A 50 1.41 -24.26 13.42
CA GLU A 50 1.88 -25.54 13.95
C GLU A 50 2.58 -26.32 12.84
N ILE A 51 3.88 -26.53 13.03
CA ILE A 51 4.71 -27.35 12.15
C ILE A 51 5.26 -28.48 13.01
N PHE A 52 4.98 -29.73 12.62
CA PHE A 52 5.38 -30.93 13.36
C PHE A 52 4.99 -30.90 14.86
N ASN A 53 3.75 -30.51 15.19
CA ASN A 53 3.24 -30.37 16.57
C ASN A 53 4.04 -29.37 17.45
N MET A 54 4.86 -28.51 16.85
CA MET A 54 5.56 -27.43 17.54
C MET A 54 5.13 -26.09 16.95
N LYS A 55 5.23 -25.02 17.75
CA LYS A 55 5.05 -23.63 17.29
C LYS A 55 6.42 -22.96 17.20
N PRO A 56 7.24 -23.27 16.18
CA PRO A 56 8.63 -22.83 16.11
C PRO A 56 8.78 -21.31 16.02
N PHE A 57 7.78 -20.62 15.45
CA PHE A 57 7.80 -19.16 15.29
C PHE A 57 7.30 -18.41 16.52
N TYR A 58 6.59 -19.07 17.43
CA TYR A 58 6.07 -18.46 18.64
C TYR A 58 7.18 -17.87 19.54
N PRO A 59 8.25 -18.59 19.92
CA PRO A 59 9.32 -18.03 20.75
C PRO A 59 10.05 -16.88 20.04
N ALA A 60 10.33 -17.02 18.74
CA ALA A 60 11.00 -15.98 17.96
C ALA A 60 10.19 -14.67 17.88
N ILE A 61 8.87 -14.78 17.75
CA ILE A 61 7.94 -13.63 17.74
C ILE A 61 7.84 -13.00 19.13
N MET A 62 7.77 -13.81 20.19
CA MET A 62 7.67 -13.30 21.56
C MET A 62 8.94 -12.56 22.00
N ASP A 63 10.12 -13.08 21.67
CA ASP A 63 11.41 -12.46 22.00
C ASP A 63 11.63 -11.11 21.28
N ASN A 64 10.98 -10.93 20.11
CA ASN A 64 11.12 -9.74 19.28
C ASN A 64 9.83 -8.89 19.22
N LEU A 65 8.89 -9.10 20.14
CA LEU A 65 7.56 -8.48 20.10
C LEU A 65 7.63 -6.94 20.07
N SER A 66 8.58 -6.35 20.81
CA SER A 66 8.82 -4.91 20.85
C SER A 66 9.23 -4.34 19.49
N THR A 67 10.06 -5.06 18.75
CA THR A 67 10.49 -4.72 17.39
C THR A 67 9.37 -4.93 16.38
N LEU A 68 8.63 -6.05 16.49
CA LEU A 68 7.48 -6.36 15.65
C LEU A 68 6.33 -5.36 15.82
N TRP A 69 6.22 -4.72 16.98
CA TRP A 69 5.22 -3.68 17.21
C TRP A 69 5.41 -2.48 16.27
N TRP A 70 6.66 -2.10 15.97
CA TRP A 70 6.97 -1.05 15.00
C TRP A 70 6.62 -1.43 13.55
N GLY A 71 6.50 -2.73 13.28
CA GLY A 71 6.12 -3.22 11.95
C GLY A 71 4.74 -2.75 11.49
N ILE A 72 3.83 -2.40 12.40
CA ILE A 72 2.54 -1.80 12.00
C ILE A 72 2.68 -0.43 11.32
N ILE A 73 3.78 0.28 11.57
CA ILE A 73 4.08 1.58 10.94
C ILE A 73 5.03 1.38 9.76
N VAL A 74 6.06 0.57 9.96
CA VAL A 74 7.11 0.33 8.95
C VAL A 74 6.55 -0.40 7.73
N VAL A 75 5.69 -1.41 7.90
CA VAL A 75 5.15 -2.20 6.78
C VAL A 75 4.25 -1.34 5.87
N PRO A 76 3.25 -0.59 6.37
CA PRO A 76 2.46 0.29 5.51
C PRO A 76 3.30 1.38 4.85
N LEU A 77 4.32 1.90 5.53
CA LEU A 77 5.22 2.90 4.94
C LEU A 77 5.98 2.33 3.74
N ILE A 78 6.52 1.11 3.86
CA ILE A 78 7.19 0.42 2.74
C ILE A 78 6.21 0.17 1.59
N VAL A 79 5.00 -0.31 1.90
CA VAL A 79 3.95 -0.55 0.89
C VAL A 79 3.58 0.76 0.17
N ALA A 80 3.46 1.87 0.90
CA ALA A 80 3.17 3.17 0.33
C ALA A 80 4.30 3.68 -0.58
N LEU A 81 5.56 3.52 -0.17
CA LEU A 81 6.72 3.93 -0.98
C LEU A 81 6.82 3.11 -2.28
N ILE A 82 6.62 1.79 -2.20
CA ILE A 82 6.59 0.92 -3.38
C ILE A 82 5.43 1.30 -4.28
N GLY A 83 4.23 1.46 -3.70
CA GLY A 83 3.03 1.85 -4.45
C GLY A 83 3.19 3.18 -5.16
N TRP A 84 3.82 4.17 -4.50
CA TRP A 84 4.13 5.45 -5.10
C TRP A 84 5.05 5.31 -6.31
N GLY A 85 6.14 4.54 -6.19
CA GLY A 85 7.06 4.30 -7.31
C GLY A 85 6.39 3.61 -8.50
N PHE A 86 5.51 2.64 -8.25
CA PHE A 86 4.74 1.97 -9.32
C PHE A 86 3.75 2.91 -10.01
N VAL A 87 3.06 3.74 -9.25
CA VAL A 87 2.10 4.72 -9.79
C VAL A 87 2.84 5.79 -10.61
N ASP A 88 4.00 6.27 -10.13
CA ASP A 88 4.82 7.23 -10.86
C ASP A 88 5.38 6.63 -12.16
N ASP A 89 5.91 5.41 -12.15
CA ASP A 89 6.37 4.74 -13.38
C ASP A 89 5.22 4.54 -14.38
N LEU A 90 4.03 4.13 -13.91
CA LEU A 90 2.83 4.03 -14.75
C LEU A 90 2.42 5.38 -15.34
N TYR A 91 2.51 6.45 -14.53
CA TYR A 91 2.22 7.81 -14.98
C TYR A 91 3.22 8.27 -16.04
N GLN A 92 4.53 8.15 -15.78
CA GLN A 92 5.58 8.52 -16.72
C GLN A 92 5.48 7.74 -18.04
N LYS A 93 5.20 6.43 -17.98
CA LYS A 93 4.96 5.59 -19.18
C LYS A 93 3.79 6.09 -20.01
N LYS A 94 2.68 6.45 -19.37
CA LYS A 94 1.51 6.98 -20.07
C LYS A 94 1.70 8.40 -20.59
N LEU A 95 2.37 9.26 -19.82
CA LEU A 95 2.69 10.62 -20.22
C LEU A 95 3.61 10.63 -21.45
N LYS A 96 4.64 9.77 -21.44
CA LYS A 96 5.53 9.57 -22.60
C LYS A 96 4.79 9.04 -23.82
N LYS A 97 3.75 8.22 -23.65
CA LYS A 97 2.91 7.74 -24.77
C LYS A 97 1.97 8.84 -25.29
N TYR A 98 1.48 9.71 -24.40
CA TYR A 98 0.60 10.83 -24.74
C TYR A 98 1.35 11.94 -25.50
N TYR A 99 2.59 12.26 -25.10
CA TYR A 99 3.44 13.27 -25.75
C TYR A 99 4.12 12.80 -27.05
N ARG A 100 4.05 11.51 -27.39
CA ARG A 100 4.64 10.95 -28.62
C ARG A 100 3.66 10.85 -29.78
N TYR A 101 2.43 11.33 -29.58
CA TYR A 101 1.40 11.57 -30.58
C TYR A 101 1.20 13.08 -30.71
#